data_AF-A0A068RD36-F1
#
_entry.id   AF-A0A068RD36-F1
#
_cell.length_a   1.000
_cell.length_b   1.000
_cell.length_c   1.000
_cell.angle_alpha   90.00
_cell.angle_beta   90.00
_cell.angle_gamma   90.00
#
_symmetry.space_group_name_H-M   'P 1'
#
loop_
_entity.id
_entity.type
_entity.pdbx_description
1 polymer ?
#
loop_
_entity_poly.entity_id
_entity_poly.type
_entity_poly.pdbx_seq_one_letter_code
_entity_poly.pdbx_strand_id
1 'polypeptide(L)'
;MYPWEEGQPDDDLTHHFEGESLEGRRSNFVTTTSSLRTAVMHAASLARPNSEEPFSEEFVTYIYEIRPASNFFSVDESLINARNLSPENSLRRERLTRLINDYTHMGEFVAREGFSHERIIAYAKLNGDMLRQYYNDHISALFTQSFWNSRWIRNEGYNHSFDQDTTSTENYANMDTPLGVMNMVINGTQPPVPLSFTCLGVNSQPNTSIRELKVVSNDCSSNQYLNFKRKIYDIKLLSLLFNN
;
A
#
# COMPACT_ATOMS: atom_id res chain seq x y z
N MET A 1 4.04 13.68 -3.85
CA MET A 1 3.75 12.85 -2.68
C MET A 1 5.07 12.59 -1.98
N TYR A 2 5.17 12.88 -0.69
CA TYR A 2 6.40 12.69 0.07
C TYR A 2 6.12 11.79 1.27
N PRO A 3 7.09 10.97 1.69
CA PRO A 3 7.02 10.26 2.96
C PRO A 3 7.09 11.24 4.15
N TRP A 4 6.86 10.70 5.35
CA TRP A 4 6.79 11.45 6.60
C TRP A 4 8.12 12.12 6.97
N GLU A 5 8.07 13.37 7.44
CA GLU A 5 9.25 14.12 7.92
C GLU A 5 9.42 14.09 9.46
N GLU A 6 8.55 13.38 10.19
CA GLU A 6 8.63 13.31 11.65
C GLU A 6 9.67 12.27 12.12
N GLY A 7 10.88 12.75 12.44
CA GLY A 7 11.95 11.93 13.01
C GLY A 7 12.96 11.44 11.97
N GLN A 8 13.78 10.45 12.34
CA GLN A 8 14.73 9.85 11.40
C GLN A 8 13.96 8.93 10.43
N PRO A 9 14.08 9.14 9.10
CA PRO A 9 13.41 8.31 8.12
C PRO A 9 13.87 6.85 8.25
N ASP A 10 12.89 5.96 8.19
CA ASP A 10 13.06 4.52 8.19
C ASP A 10 13.08 4.03 6.74
N ASP A 11 14.28 3.69 6.30
CA ASP A 11 14.60 3.20 4.96
C ASP A 11 14.48 1.68 4.85
N ASP A 12 13.93 1.00 5.88
CA ASP A 12 13.74 -0.45 5.85
C ASP A 12 12.45 -0.84 5.14
N LEU A 13 12.57 -1.57 4.03
CA LEU A 13 11.41 -1.96 3.25
C LEU A 13 10.50 -2.96 4.00
N THR A 14 11.08 -3.82 4.84
CA THR A 14 10.29 -4.80 5.59
C THR A 14 9.48 -4.13 6.70
N HIS A 15 10.05 -3.14 7.39
CA HIS A 15 9.32 -2.35 8.39
C HIS A 15 8.18 -1.54 7.76
N HIS A 16 8.37 -1.01 6.54
CA HIS A 16 7.30 -0.34 5.79
C HIS A 16 6.12 -1.29 5.53
N PHE A 17 6.40 -2.51 5.07
CA PHE A 17 5.38 -3.50 4.72
C PHE A 17 4.66 -4.12 5.91
N GLU A 18 5.39 -4.43 6.96
CA GLU A 18 4.80 -4.95 8.19
C GLU A 18 4.02 -3.87 8.96
N GLY A 19 4.19 -2.59 8.57
CA GLY A 19 3.54 -1.43 9.15
C GLY A 19 4.23 -0.93 10.42
N GLU A 20 5.44 -1.40 10.72
CA GLU A 20 6.27 -0.95 11.84
C GLU A 20 6.68 0.51 11.67
N SER A 21 7.15 0.89 10.48
CA SER A 21 7.54 2.27 10.19
C SER A 21 6.35 3.23 10.13
N LEU A 22 5.12 2.72 10.11
CA LEU A 22 3.89 3.50 10.05
C LEU A 22 3.37 3.86 11.44
N GLU A 23 3.53 2.96 12.42
CA GLU A 23 3.21 3.25 13.83
C GLU A 23 4.04 4.44 14.36
N GLY A 24 5.26 4.63 13.82
CA GLY A 24 6.14 5.75 14.15
C GLY A 24 6.19 6.90 13.14
N ARG A 25 5.46 6.82 12.01
CA ARG A 25 5.52 7.81 10.91
C ARG A 25 6.94 8.07 10.41
N ARG A 26 7.71 7.01 10.22
CA ARG A 26 9.10 7.10 9.75
C ARG A 26 9.30 6.52 8.37
N SER A 27 8.34 5.77 7.84
CA SER A 27 8.46 5.16 6.51
C SER A 27 8.92 6.17 5.46
N ASN A 28 10.06 5.91 4.82
CA ASN A 28 10.59 6.73 3.73
C ASN A 28 10.09 6.30 2.34
N PHE A 29 8.96 5.60 2.28
CA PHE A 29 8.41 5.04 1.05
C PHE A 29 6.98 5.51 0.80
N VAL A 30 6.66 5.69 -0.48
CA VAL A 30 5.29 5.80 -0.98
C VAL A 30 4.96 4.56 -1.82
N THR A 31 3.97 3.80 -1.41
CA THR A 31 3.48 2.62 -2.15
C THR A 31 2.73 3.01 -3.42
N THR A 32 2.99 2.27 -4.49
CA THR A 32 2.32 2.35 -5.79
C THR A 32 2.15 0.95 -6.39
N THR A 33 1.36 0.80 -7.45
CA THR A 33 1.21 -0.48 -8.15
C THR A 33 1.19 -0.28 -9.66
N SER A 34 1.75 -1.23 -10.40
CA SER A 34 1.62 -1.30 -11.86
C SER A 34 0.29 -1.90 -12.33
N SER A 35 -0.55 -2.36 -11.41
CA SER A 35 -1.80 -3.06 -11.69
C SER A 35 -3.02 -2.19 -11.36
N LEU A 36 -3.77 -1.79 -12.40
CA LEU A 36 -5.06 -1.11 -12.25
C LEU A 36 -6.03 -1.94 -11.39
N ARG A 37 -6.05 -3.26 -11.58
CA ARG A 37 -6.87 -4.17 -10.78
C ARG A 37 -6.53 -4.06 -9.30
N THR A 38 -5.24 -4.09 -8.96
CA THR A 38 -4.76 -3.98 -7.57
C THR A 38 -5.18 -2.63 -6.96
N ALA A 39 -5.00 -1.52 -7.70
CA ALA A 39 -5.41 -0.19 -7.23
C ALA A 39 -6.92 -0.10 -6.95
N VAL A 40 -7.75 -0.65 -7.84
CA VAL A 40 -9.22 -0.68 -7.67
C VAL A 40 -9.64 -1.60 -6.53
N MET A 41 -9.06 -2.80 -6.41
CA MET A 41 -9.36 -3.74 -5.33
C MET A 41 -9.02 -3.13 -3.97
N HIS A 42 -7.87 -2.45 -3.87
CA HIS A 42 -7.49 -1.74 -2.67
C HIS A 42 -8.48 -0.61 -2.35
N ALA A 43 -8.83 0.24 -3.32
CA ALA A 43 -9.84 1.28 -3.11
C ALA A 43 -11.20 0.71 -2.65
N ALA A 44 -11.65 -0.40 -3.26
CA ALA A 44 -12.89 -1.07 -2.87
C ALA A 44 -12.83 -1.61 -1.44
N SER A 45 -11.67 -2.08 -0.98
CA SER A 45 -11.49 -2.51 0.41
C SER A 45 -11.70 -1.38 1.42
N LEU A 46 -11.45 -0.12 1.05
CA LEU A 46 -11.62 1.01 1.97
C LEU A 46 -13.04 1.59 1.96
N ALA A 47 -13.89 1.18 1.01
CA ALA A 47 -15.16 1.81 0.71
C ALA A 47 -16.37 1.29 1.51
N ARG A 48 -16.18 0.30 2.39
CA ARG A 48 -17.20 -0.22 3.32
C ARG A 48 -16.56 -0.89 4.54
N PRO A 49 -17.23 -0.99 5.69
CA PRO A 49 -16.64 -1.57 6.88
C PRO A 49 -16.61 -3.11 6.85
N ASN A 50 -17.63 -3.76 6.29
CA ASN A 50 -17.78 -5.22 6.29
C ASN A 50 -18.54 -5.71 5.04
N SER A 51 -18.63 -7.03 4.89
CA SER A 51 -19.22 -7.70 3.72
C SER A 51 -20.72 -7.50 3.59
N GLU A 52 -21.40 -7.28 4.72
CA GLU A 52 -22.85 -7.20 4.83
C GLU A 52 -23.37 -5.80 4.50
N GLU A 53 -22.51 -4.79 4.59
CA GLU A 53 -22.84 -3.42 4.27
C GLU A 53 -22.56 -3.09 2.79
N PRO A 54 -23.42 -2.26 2.16
CA PRO A 54 -23.15 -1.74 0.83
C PRO A 54 -21.90 -0.84 0.85
N PHE A 55 -21.30 -0.60 -0.32
CA PHE A 55 -20.31 0.47 -0.44
C PHE A 55 -20.92 1.81 0.00
N SER A 56 -20.15 2.60 0.74
CA SER A 56 -20.57 3.92 1.23
C SER A 56 -20.92 4.86 0.07
N GLU A 57 -22.04 5.56 0.15
CA GLU A 57 -22.44 6.58 -0.84
C GLU A 57 -21.52 7.80 -0.83
N GLU A 58 -20.88 8.06 0.31
CA GLU A 58 -19.96 9.18 0.49
C GLU A 58 -18.54 8.84 0.02
N PHE A 59 -18.23 7.55 -0.20
CA PHE A 59 -16.88 7.14 -0.62
C PHE A 59 -16.43 7.85 -1.90
N VAL A 60 -15.29 8.52 -1.79
CA VAL A 60 -14.58 9.15 -2.91
C VAL A 60 -13.09 8.93 -2.72
N THR A 61 -12.45 8.42 -3.76
CA THR A 61 -10.99 8.34 -3.87
C THR A 61 -10.58 8.62 -5.32
N TYR A 62 -9.27 8.69 -5.53
CA TYR A 62 -8.68 8.94 -6.85
C TYR A 62 -7.65 7.87 -7.16
N ILE A 63 -7.68 7.41 -8.41
CA ILE A 63 -6.62 6.60 -8.99
C ILE A 63 -5.70 7.56 -9.74
N TYR A 64 -4.40 7.47 -9.48
CA TYR A 64 -3.39 8.31 -10.13
C TYR A 64 -2.55 7.47 -11.08
N GLU A 65 -2.37 7.97 -12.31
CA GLU A 65 -1.38 7.46 -13.26
C GLU A 65 -0.08 8.25 -13.04
N ILE A 66 1.00 7.56 -12.67
CA ILE A 66 2.26 8.19 -12.26
C ILE A 66 3.38 7.69 -13.16
N ARG A 67 4.19 8.60 -13.70
CA ARG A 67 5.45 8.28 -14.39
C ARG A 67 6.51 7.90 -13.34
N PRO A 68 7.01 6.65 -13.31
CA PRO A 68 8.03 6.25 -12.35
C PRO A 68 9.37 6.94 -12.64
N ALA A 69 10.32 6.75 -11.73
CA ALA A 69 11.71 7.16 -11.87
C ALA A 69 12.65 6.11 -11.26
N SER A 70 13.95 6.38 -11.29
CA SER A 70 14.98 5.47 -10.76
C SER A 70 14.87 5.18 -9.25
N ASN A 71 14.10 5.96 -8.50
CA ASN A 71 13.82 5.71 -7.08
C ASN A 71 12.57 4.84 -6.83
N PHE A 72 11.93 4.32 -7.88
CA PHE A 72 10.82 3.37 -7.80
C PHE A 72 11.37 1.94 -7.88
N PHE A 73 11.22 1.18 -6.80
CA PHE A 73 11.75 -0.17 -6.69
C PHE A 73 10.63 -1.20 -6.68
N SER A 74 10.81 -2.30 -7.43
CA SER A 74 9.92 -3.46 -7.40
C SER A 74 10.00 -4.15 -6.04
N VAL A 75 8.86 -4.28 -5.36
CA VAL A 75 8.80 -4.90 -4.04
C VAL A 75 9.07 -6.40 -4.12
N ASP A 76 8.41 -7.07 -5.05
CA ASP A 76 8.51 -8.51 -5.26
C ASP A 76 9.96 -8.92 -5.56
N GLU A 77 10.61 -8.22 -6.51
CA GLU A 77 12.00 -8.51 -6.90
C GLU A 77 12.97 -8.23 -5.75
N SER A 78 12.75 -7.14 -5.00
CA SER A 78 13.58 -6.77 -3.86
C SER A 78 13.49 -7.80 -2.73
N LEU A 79 12.29 -8.26 -2.37
CA LEU A 79 12.08 -9.30 -1.35
C LEU A 79 12.68 -10.64 -1.78
N ILE A 80 12.49 -11.04 -3.04
CA ILE A 80 13.06 -12.28 -3.60
C ILE A 80 14.59 -12.22 -3.55
N ASN A 81 15.18 -11.09 -3.93
CA ASN A 81 16.62 -10.89 -3.87
C ASN A 81 17.15 -10.95 -2.43
N ALA A 82 16.51 -10.25 -1.48
CA ALA A 82 16.86 -10.28 -0.07
C ALA A 82 16.78 -11.70 0.53
N ARG A 83 15.74 -12.48 0.14
CA ARG A 83 15.63 -13.90 0.53
C ARG A 83 16.80 -14.70 -0.01
N ASN A 84 17.14 -14.54 -1.29
CA ASN A 84 18.20 -15.30 -1.95
C ASN A 84 19.59 -15.02 -1.34
N LEU A 85 19.85 -13.77 -0.94
CA LEU A 85 21.08 -13.38 -0.25
C LEU A 85 21.13 -13.83 1.22
N SER A 86 20.00 -14.20 1.81
CA SER A 86 19.94 -14.66 3.20
C SER A 86 20.42 -16.12 3.32
N PRO A 87 21.19 -16.49 4.37
CA PRO A 87 21.66 -17.86 4.58
C PRO A 87 20.51 -18.86 4.65
N GLU A 88 20.71 -20.08 4.11
CA GLU A 88 19.66 -21.09 3.89
C GLU A 88 18.85 -21.46 5.14
N ASN A 89 19.46 -21.38 6.32
CA ASN A 89 18.81 -21.70 7.60
C ASN A 89 18.62 -20.49 8.53
N SER A 90 18.68 -19.27 8.00
CA SER A 90 18.48 -18.06 8.79
C SER A 90 16.99 -17.77 9.02
N LEU A 91 16.68 -17.20 10.19
CA LEU A 91 15.34 -16.68 10.51
C LEU A 91 14.86 -15.68 9.45
N ARG A 92 15.77 -14.83 8.97
CA ARG A 92 15.52 -13.87 7.90
C ARG A 92 15.03 -14.53 6.62
N ARG A 93 15.71 -15.57 6.15
CA ARG A 93 15.28 -16.31 4.94
C ARG A 93 13.91 -16.97 5.15
N GLU A 94 13.68 -17.59 6.31
CA GLU A 94 12.39 -18.21 6.64
C GLU A 94 11.25 -17.19 6.60
N ARG A 95 11.42 -16.04 7.25
CA ARG A 95 10.40 -14.99 7.31
C ARG A 95 10.16 -14.32 5.97
N LEU A 96 11.22 -14.03 5.21
CA LEU A 96 11.08 -13.49 3.85
C LEU A 96 10.36 -14.48 2.93
N THR A 97 10.64 -15.79 3.04
CA THR A 97 9.94 -16.81 2.25
C THR A 97 8.43 -16.82 2.55
N ARG A 98 8.05 -16.73 3.83
CA ARG A 98 6.64 -16.67 4.24
C ARG A 98 5.97 -15.39 3.78
N LEU A 99 6.63 -14.24 3.98
CA LEU A 99 6.16 -12.95 3.53
C LEU A 99 5.91 -12.96 2.01
N ILE A 100 6.85 -13.52 1.23
CA ILE A 100 6.72 -13.64 -0.22
C ILE A 100 5.48 -14.46 -0.60
N ASN A 101 5.30 -15.64 -0.01
CA ASN A 101 4.16 -16.52 -0.32
C ASN A 101 2.81 -15.88 0.03
N ASP A 102 2.76 -15.10 1.10
CA ASP A 102 1.53 -14.51 1.61
C ASP A 102 1.16 -13.20 0.89
N TYR A 103 2.11 -12.55 0.23
CA TYR A 103 1.99 -11.14 -0.15
C TYR A 103 2.43 -10.79 -1.58
N THR A 104 3.37 -11.52 -2.20
CA THR A 104 3.83 -11.17 -3.56
C THR A 104 2.72 -11.33 -4.61
N HIS A 105 2.95 -10.78 -5.80
CA HIS A 105 2.04 -10.74 -6.96
C HIS A 105 1.06 -9.55 -7.00
N MET A 106 1.26 -8.54 -6.17
CA MET A 106 0.46 -7.31 -6.24
C MET A 106 0.95 -6.33 -7.31
N GLY A 107 2.11 -6.59 -7.93
CA GLY A 107 2.75 -5.68 -8.89
C GLY A 107 3.14 -4.37 -8.21
N GLU A 108 3.58 -4.45 -6.96
CA GLU A 108 3.84 -3.28 -6.13
C GLU A 108 5.22 -2.67 -6.40
N PHE A 109 5.25 -1.34 -6.41
CA PHE A 109 6.46 -0.54 -6.43
C PHE A 109 6.44 0.45 -5.27
N VAL A 110 7.60 0.68 -4.67
CA VAL A 110 7.77 1.75 -3.67
C VAL A 110 8.64 2.87 -4.25
N ALA A 111 8.18 4.11 -4.10
CA ALA A 111 8.99 5.29 -4.37
C ALA A 111 9.71 5.70 -3.08
N ARG A 112 11.02 5.44 -3.00
CA ARG A 112 11.87 5.92 -1.89
C ARG A 112 11.94 7.44 -1.93
N GLU A 113 11.76 8.11 -0.81
CA GLU A 113 11.73 9.59 -0.70
C GLU A 113 10.55 10.23 -1.47
N GLY A 114 9.62 9.41 -1.97
CA GLY A 114 8.43 9.88 -2.69
C GLY A 114 8.71 10.37 -4.11
N PHE A 115 7.86 11.26 -4.61
CA PHE A 115 7.93 11.81 -5.97
C PHE A 115 7.20 13.15 -6.10
N SER A 116 7.66 14.00 -7.02
CA SER A 116 7.01 15.29 -7.31
C SER A 116 5.64 15.12 -7.98
N HIS A 117 4.72 16.06 -7.76
CA HIS A 117 3.43 16.10 -8.46
C HIS A 117 3.58 16.20 -9.99
N GLU A 118 4.71 16.70 -10.48
CA GLU A 118 5.02 16.82 -11.91
C GLU A 118 5.16 15.45 -12.61
N ARG A 119 5.23 14.36 -11.84
CA ARG A 119 5.24 12.98 -12.35
C ARG A 119 3.85 12.37 -12.49
N ILE A 120 2.81 13.03 -11.99
CA ILE A 120 1.43 12.56 -12.13
C ILE A 120 0.98 12.89 -13.56
N ILE A 121 0.72 11.86 -14.37
CA ILE A 121 0.29 11.99 -15.78
C ILE A 121 -1.21 12.35 -15.84
N ALA A 122 -2.01 11.64 -15.06
CA ALA A 122 -3.46 11.76 -15.06
C ALA A 122 -4.03 11.24 -13.74
N TYR A 123 -5.30 11.56 -13.49
CA TYR A 123 -6.04 11.03 -12.37
C TYR A 123 -7.50 10.76 -12.75
N ALA A 124 -8.14 9.82 -12.07
CA ALA A 124 -9.55 9.50 -12.27
C ALA A 124 -10.23 9.30 -10.92
N LYS A 125 -11.45 9.84 -10.79
CA LYS A 125 -12.28 9.67 -9.59
C LYS A 125 -12.88 8.27 -9.56
N LEU A 126 -12.82 7.61 -8.40
CA LEU A 126 -13.55 6.40 -8.07
C LEU A 126 -14.45 6.70 -6.87
N ASN A 127 -15.74 6.40 -6.96
CA ASN A 127 -16.70 6.68 -5.88
C ASN A 127 -17.58 5.47 -5.54
N GLY A 128 -18.37 5.61 -4.47
CA GLY A 128 -19.29 4.59 -4.00
C GLY A 128 -20.29 4.09 -5.05
N ASP A 129 -20.88 5.01 -5.83
CA ASP A 129 -21.81 4.65 -6.92
C ASP A 129 -21.17 3.75 -7.97
N MET A 130 -19.96 4.11 -8.41
CA MET A 130 -19.20 3.31 -9.38
C MET A 130 -18.90 1.91 -8.81
N LEU A 131 -18.55 1.83 -7.53
CA LEU A 131 -18.33 0.55 -6.86
C LEU A 131 -19.63 -0.27 -6.80
N ARG A 132 -20.76 0.30 -6.37
CA ARG A 132 -22.05 -0.42 -6.33
C ARG A 132 -22.51 -0.90 -7.71
N GLN A 133 -22.30 -0.08 -8.74
CA GLN A 133 -22.82 -0.38 -10.08
C GLN A 133 -21.92 -1.34 -10.87
N TYR A 134 -20.59 -1.23 -10.73
CA TYR A 134 -19.65 -1.90 -11.62
C TYR A 134 -18.68 -2.84 -10.93
N TYR A 135 -18.53 -2.77 -9.60
CA TYR A 135 -17.60 -3.63 -8.88
C TYR A 135 -18.17 -5.03 -8.66
N ASN A 136 -17.52 -6.01 -9.28
CA ASN A 136 -17.69 -7.42 -9.01
C ASN A 136 -16.28 -8.04 -8.88
N ASP A 137 -15.99 -8.69 -7.75
CA ASP A 137 -14.64 -9.18 -7.40
C ASP A 137 -13.99 -10.04 -8.51
N HIS A 138 -14.78 -10.69 -9.38
CA HIS A 138 -14.29 -11.58 -10.43
C HIS A 138 -14.15 -10.90 -11.80
N ILE A 139 -15.18 -10.16 -12.23
CA ILE A 139 -15.28 -9.56 -13.59
C ILE A 139 -15.82 -8.14 -13.48
N SER A 140 -15.08 -7.26 -12.80
CA SER A 140 -15.45 -5.84 -12.70
C SER A 140 -15.09 -5.08 -13.97
N ALA A 141 -16.00 -4.26 -14.48
CA ALA A 141 -15.69 -3.30 -15.55
C ALA A 141 -14.58 -2.33 -15.11
N LEU A 142 -14.51 -2.03 -13.80
CA LEU A 142 -13.50 -1.18 -13.19
C LEU A 142 -12.07 -1.72 -13.36
N PHE A 143 -11.88 -3.01 -13.69
CA PHE A 143 -10.55 -3.58 -13.94
C PHE A 143 -10.06 -3.39 -15.38
N THR A 144 -10.85 -2.76 -16.25
CA THR A 144 -10.55 -2.67 -17.68
C THR A 144 -10.18 -1.25 -18.09
N GLN A 145 -9.19 -1.11 -18.97
CA GLN A 145 -8.76 0.19 -19.49
C GLN A 145 -9.89 0.93 -20.23
N SER A 146 -10.75 0.20 -20.95
CA SER A 146 -11.87 0.77 -21.68
C SER A 146 -12.87 1.49 -20.79
N PHE A 147 -13.08 1.01 -19.56
CA PHE A 147 -13.89 1.70 -18.57
C PHE A 147 -13.30 3.07 -18.19
N TRP A 148 -11.97 3.17 -18.09
CA TRP A 148 -11.31 4.40 -17.63
C TRP A 148 -10.95 5.39 -18.74
N ASN A 149 -10.91 4.97 -20.01
CA ASN A 149 -10.47 5.80 -21.13
C ASN A 149 -11.09 7.21 -21.21
N SER A 150 -12.38 7.34 -20.89
CA SER A 150 -13.10 8.62 -20.90
C SER A 150 -13.18 9.31 -19.52
N ARG A 151 -12.60 8.70 -18.49
CA ARG A 151 -12.68 9.15 -17.08
C ARG A 151 -11.37 9.74 -16.57
N TRP A 152 -10.27 9.53 -17.30
CA TRP A 152 -8.99 10.15 -17.00
C TRP A 152 -9.02 11.66 -17.24
N ILE A 153 -8.63 12.41 -16.23
CA ILE A 153 -8.36 13.84 -16.32
C ILE A 153 -6.84 14.00 -16.40
N ARG A 154 -6.36 14.62 -17.48
CA ARG A 154 -4.93 14.89 -17.67
C ARG A 154 -4.47 15.95 -16.66
N ASN A 155 -3.31 15.73 -16.07
CA ASN A 155 -2.68 16.72 -15.21
C ASN A 155 -1.89 17.72 -16.08
N GLU A 156 -2.32 18.98 -16.12
CA GLU A 156 -1.62 20.04 -16.87
C GLU A 156 -0.22 20.33 -16.29
N GLY A 157 0.01 20.01 -15.02
CA GLY A 157 1.31 20.11 -14.37
C GLY A 157 2.25 18.93 -14.64
N TYR A 158 1.87 17.96 -15.47
CA TYR A 158 2.76 16.86 -15.84
C TYR A 158 3.93 17.37 -16.67
N ASN A 159 5.16 17.02 -16.25
CA ASN A 159 6.35 17.40 -16.99
C ASN A 159 6.75 16.29 -17.97
N HIS A 160 6.55 16.56 -19.26
CA HIS A 160 6.88 15.65 -20.36
C HIS A 160 8.37 15.31 -20.49
N SER A 161 9.28 16.03 -19.82
CA SER A 161 10.69 15.62 -19.78
C SER A 161 10.90 14.24 -19.15
N PHE A 162 9.93 13.75 -18.35
CA PHE A 162 9.97 12.44 -17.70
C PHE A 162 9.44 11.30 -18.59
N ASP A 163 9.01 11.55 -19.84
CA ASP A 163 8.33 10.53 -20.66
C ASP A 163 9.16 9.26 -20.93
N GLN A 164 10.49 9.36 -20.83
CA GLN A 164 11.43 8.23 -20.98
C GLN A 164 11.87 7.62 -19.65
N ASP A 165 11.44 8.16 -18.52
CA ASP A 165 11.80 7.64 -17.20
C ASP A 165 11.12 6.28 -16.97
N THR A 166 11.88 5.38 -16.36
CA THR A 166 11.42 4.05 -15.94
C THR A 166 11.70 3.84 -14.46
N THR A 167 11.18 2.75 -13.91
CA THR A 167 11.53 2.29 -12.56
C THR A 167 13.03 1.96 -12.45
N SER A 168 13.53 1.79 -11.22
CA SER A 168 14.85 1.22 -10.97
C SER A 168 15.02 -0.12 -11.68
N THR A 169 16.21 -0.35 -12.24
CA THR A 169 16.64 -1.68 -12.72
C THR A 169 17.32 -2.51 -11.62
N GLU A 170 17.60 -1.88 -10.47
CA GLU A 170 18.22 -2.51 -9.31
C GLU A 170 17.19 -2.86 -8.25
N ASN A 171 17.47 -3.92 -7.49
CA ASN A 171 16.68 -4.32 -6.32
C ASN A 171 16.98 -3.42 -5.13
N TYR A 172 15.95 -3.06 -4.36
CA TYR A 172 16.15 -2.34 -3.11
C TYR A 172 16.83 -3.24 -2.07
N ALA A 173 17.89 -2.75 -1.44
CA ALA A 173 18.76 -3.57 -0.60
C ALA A 173 18.51 -3.40 0.91
N ASN A 174 17.98 -2.25 1.36
CA ASN A 174 17.86 -1.97 2.79
C ASN A 174 16.63 -2.68 3.37
N MET A 175 16.88 -3.79 4.04
CA MET A 175 15.89 -4.63 4.70
C MET A 175 16.55 -5.29 5.89
N ASP A 176 15.86 -5.39 7.00
CA ASP A 176 16.24 -6.18 8.15
C ASP A 176 15.58 -7.56 8.06
N THR A 177 15.61 -8.29 9.17
CA THR A 177 14.85 -9.50 9.41
C THR A 177 13.41 -9.09 9.71
N PRO A 178 12.43 -9.45 8.86
CA PRO A 178 11.04 -9.12 9.13
C PRO A 178 10.63 -9.61 10.52
N LEU A 179 9.71 -8.91 11.20
CA LEU A 179 9.23 -9.28 12.52
C LEU A 179 8.41 -10.57 12.51
N GLY A 180 7.79 -10.94 11.38
CA GLY A 180 6.89 -12.09 11.27
C GLY A 180 5.41 -11.72 11.47
N VAL A 181 5.10 -10.42 11.51
CA VAL A 181 3.76 -9.87 11.76
C VAL A 181 3.49 -8.70 10.84
N MET A 182 2.28 -8.63 10.29
CA MET A 182 1.88 -7.55 9.39
C MET A 182 0.61 -6.87 9.91
N ASN A 183 0.63 -5.55 9.99
CA ASN A 183 -0.56 -4.75 10.29
C ASN A 183 -1.35 -4.53 8.99
N MET A 184 -2.60 -5.01 8.97
CA MET A 184 -3.47 -4.97 7.79
C MET A 184 -4.79 -4.28 8.10
N VAL A 185 -5.38 -3.68 7.07
CA VAL A 185 -6.78 -3.24 7.06
C VAL A 185 -7.65 -4.36 6.49
N ILE A 186 -8.71 -4.70 7.22
CA ILE A 186 -9.62 -5.80 6.94
C ILE A 186 -11.06 -5.31 6.87
N ASN A 187 -11.54 -5.09 5.66
CA ASN A 187 -12.85 -4.53 5.42
C ASN A 187 -13.57 -5.32 4.34
N GLY A 188 -14.90 -5.41 4.47
CA GLY A 188 -15.67 -6.03 3.39
C GLY A 188 -15.40 -7.52 3.21
N THR A 189 -15.68 -7.98 1.98
CA THR A 189 -15.23 -9.27 1.44
C THR A 189 -13.87 -9.16 0.73
N GLN A 190 -13.27 -7.97 0.71
CA GLN A 190 -12.06 -7.71 -0.08
C GLN A 190 -10.84 -8.31 0.62
N PRO A 191 -9.79 -8.69 -0.15
CA PRO A 191 -8.54 -9.12 0.45
C PRO A 191 -8.00 -8.05 1.41
N PRO A 192 -7.47 -8.45 2.58
CA PRO A 192 -6.83 -7.52 3.49
C PRO A 192 -5.69 -6.76 2.79
N VAL A 193 -5.58 -5.47 3.07
CA VAL A 193 -4.52 -4.61 2.50
C VAL A 193 -3.53 -4.23 3.59
N PRO A 194 -2.22 -4.16 3.30
CA PRO A 194 -1.26 -3.64 4.28
C PRO A 194 -1.57 -2.21 4.64
N LEU A 195 -1.19 -1.83 5.86
CA LEU A 195 -1.41 -0.47 6.34
C LEU A 195 -0.70 0.59 5.46
N SER A 196 0.44 0.25 4.85
CA SER A 196 1.24 1.13 3.98
C SER A 196 0.50 1.63 2.76
N PHE A 197 -0.52 0.89 2.31
CA PHE A 197 -1.32 1.24 1.15
C PHE A 197 -2.35 2.32 1.48
N THR A 198 -2.78 2.42 2.73
CA THR A 198 -3.87 3.32 3.12
C THR A 198 -3.41 4.77 3.25
N CYS A 199 -4.34 5.70 3.48
CA CYS A 199 -3.95 7.09 3.72
C CYS A 199 -3.04 7.25 4.96
N LEU A 200 -3.06 6.28 5.90
CA LEU A 200 -2.13 6.21 7.04
C LEU A 200 -0.69 5.88 6.61
N GLY A 201 -0.47 5.51 5.35
CA GLY A 201 0.86 5.39 4.75
C GLY A 201 1.45 6.72 4.27
N VAL A 202 0.62 7.78 4.10
CA VAL A 202 1.01 9.00 3.35
C VAL A 202 0.57 10.35 3.93
N ASN A 203 -0.46 10.46 4.79
CA ASN A 203 -1.02 11.77 5.20
C ASN A 203 -0.69 12.18 6.64
N SER A 204 -0.05 13.35 6.81
CA SER A 204 0.10 14.05 8.10
C SER A 204 -1.17 14.00 8.93
N GLN A 205 -1.09 13.65 10.21
CA GLN A 205 -2.15 13.93 11.17
C GLN A 205 -1.53 14.74 12.31
N PRO A 206 -2.13 15.87 12.72
CA PRO A 206 -1.53 16.71 13.74
C PRO A 206 -1.35 15.93 15.04
N ASN A 207 -0.14 16.03 15.59
CA ASN A 207 0.30 15.65 16.93
C ASN A 207 -0.77 15.02 17.84
N THR A 208 -0.72 13.70 18.01
CA THR A 208 -0.86 13.10 19.35
C THR A 208 -0.31 11.68 19.34
N SER A 209 0.73 11.48 20.14
CA SER A 209 1.05 10.20 20.74
C SER A 209 -0.16 9.63 21.49
N ILE A 210 -0.29 8.30 21.51
CA ILE A 210 -1.02 7.44 22.46
C ILE A 210 -2.15 6.61 21.83
N ARG A 211 -2.06 5.31 22.12
CA ARG A 211 -3.09 4.27 22.04
C ARG A 211 -4.42 4.72 22.68
N GLU A 212 -5.31 5.27 21.89
CA GLU A 212 -6.75 5.26 22.16
C GLU A 212 -7.45 4.93 20.84
N LEU A 213 -8.57 4.21 20.90
CA LEU A 213 -9.57 4.18 19.82
C LEU A 213 -10.06 5.62 19.64
N LYS A 214 -9.33 6.42 18.85
CA LYS A 214 -9.70 7.77 18.48
C LYS A 214 -9.93 7.83 16.99
N VAL A 215 -11.02 8.51 16.65
CA VAL A 215 -11.40 8.92 15.30
C VAL A 215 -10.16 9.47 14.62
N VAL A 216 -9.75 8.79 13.54
CA VAL A 216 -8.66 9.20 12.67
C VAL A 216 -8.91 10.66 12.29
N SER A 217 -7.93 11.54 12.55
CA SER A 217 -8.08 12.99 12.40
C SER A 217 -8.38 13.40 10.95
N ASN A 218 -8.62 14.70 10.74
CA ASN A 218 -9.25 15.24 9.55
C ASN A 218 -8.54 14.98 8.19
N ASP A 219 -7.25 14.59 8.19
CA ASP A 219 -6.49 14.37 6.96
C ASP A 219 -6.68 12.97 6.34
N CYS A 220 -7.25 12.03 7.11
CA CYS A 220 -7.70 10.70 6.67
C CYS A 220 -9.20 10.50 6.95
N SER A 221 -9.92 11.55 7.39
CA SER A 221 -11.31 11.46 7.83
C SER A 221 -12.33 11.31 6.70
N SER A 222 -11.90 11.43 5.44
CA SER A 222 -12.78 11.28 4.29
C SER A 222 -13.03 9.80 3.97
N ASN A 223 -14.14 9.28 4.47
CA ASN A 223 -14.90 8.16 3.90
C ASN A 223 -14.19 6.80 3.80
N GLN A 224 -13.07 6.60 4.51
CA GLN A 224 -12.41 5.29 4.60
C GLN A 224 -12.83 4.59 5.88
N TYR A 225 -13.22 3.32 5.77
CA TYR A 225 -13.33 2.43 6.91
C TYR A 225 -11.96 1.81 7.18
N LEU A 226 -11.51 1.76 8.42
CA LEU A 226 -10.20 1.21 8.77
C LEU A 226 -10.36 0.25 9.95
N ASN A 227 -10.72 -1.00 9.66
CA ASN A 227 -10.68 -2.07 10.66
C ASN A 227 -9.31 -2.73 10.63
N PHE A 228 -8.58 -2.71 11.75
CA PHE A 228 -7.21 -3.23 11.79
C PHE A 228 -7.17 -4.68 12.27
N LYS A 229 -6.30 -5.47 11.64
CA LYS A 229 -5.91 -6.80 12.11
C LYS A 229 -4.40 -6.96 11.99
N ARG A 230 -3.77 -7.45 13.06
CA ARG A 230 -2.40 -7.95 12.99
C ARG A 230 -2.42 -9.40 12.49
N LYS A 231 -1.87 -9.64 11.31
CA LYS A 231 -1.69 -10.97 10.73
C LYS A 231 -0.31 -11.51 11.13
N ILE A 232 -0.27 -12.63 11.84
CA ILE A 232 0.98 -13.31 12.16
C ILE A 232 1.24 -14.34 11.07
N TYR A 233 2.37 -14.22 10.37
CA TYR A 233 2.77 -15.17 9.33
C TYR A 233 3.95 -16.05 9.76
N ASP A 234 4.67 -15.67 10.82
CA ASP A 234 5.62 -16.53 11.51
C ASP A 234 4.91 -17.40 12.56
N ILE A 235 4.71 -18.67 12.24
CA ILE A 235 4.02 -19.65 13.10
C ILE A 235 4.78 -19.90 14.42
N LYS A 236 6.11 -19.67 14.45
CA LYS A 236 6.86 -19.77 15.71
C LYS A 236 6.42 -18.69 16.70
N LEU A 237 6.03 -17.51 16.23
CA LEU A 237 5.44 -16.48 17.09
C LEU A 237 4.06 -16.87 17.62
N LEU A 238 3.23 -17.54 16.81
CA LEU A 238 1.96 -18.09 17.29
C LEU A 238 2.18 -19.07 18.44
N SER A 239 3.18 -19.96 18.32
CA SER A 239 3.50 -20.94 19.37
C SER A 239 3.97 -20.30 20.68
N LEU A 240 4.60 -19.11 20.62
CA LEU A 240 5.01 -18.36 21.82
C LEU A 240 3.84 -17.63 22.49
N LEU A 241 2.79 -17.30 21.73
CA LEU A 241 1.58 -16.63 22.25
C LEU A 241 0.58 -17.62 22.89
N PHE A 242 0.59 -18.89 22.48
CA PHE A 242 -0.30 -19.93 23.04
C PHE A 242 0.34 -20.77 24.15
N ASN A 243 1.63 -20.56 24.46
CA ASN A 243 2.35 -21.25 25.54
C ASN A 243 2.54 -20.35 26.79
N ASN A 244 1.83 -19.22 26.87
CA ASN A 244 1.66 -18.38 28.06
C ASN A 244 0.17 -18.32 28.42
#